data_AF-A0A7Y8IC50-F1
#
_entry.id   AF-A0A7Y8IC50-F1
#
_cell.length_a   1.000
_cell.length_b   1.000
_cell.length_c   1.000
_cell.angle_alpha   90.00
_cell.angle_beta   90.00
_cell.angle_gamma   90.00
#
_symmetry.space_group_name_H-M   'P 1'
#
loop_
_entity.id
_entity.type
_entity.pdbx_description
1 polymer ?
#
loop_
_entity_poly.entity_id
_entity_poly.type
_entity_poly.pdbx_seq_one_letter_code
_entity_poly.pdbx_strand_id
1 'polypeptide(L)'
;MENSITHKEESIKSLLSEVLADFNTLDETNFSNNFTAIQKKFNEALMLQNELNALKSRWNITKNETIFALAKQIKLKYDNTITEWKRKIQAVQKELELTQNQKKLASYRK
;
A
#
# COMPACT_ATOMS: atom_id res chain seq x y z
N MET A 1 -6.24 27.89 16.35
CA MET A 1 -5.79 26.56 16.80
C MET A 1 -6.68 25.46 16.21
N GLU A 2 -7.99 25.58 16.37
CA GLU A 2 -9.00 24.72 15.74
C GLU A 2 -8.85 24.67 14.19
N ASN A 3 -8.56 25.82 13.57
CA ASN A 3 -8.24 25.90 12.13
C ASN A 3 -6.98 25.12 11.74
N SER A 4 -5.98 25.00 12.62
CA SER A 4 -4.72 24.28 12.33
C SER A 4 -4.92 22.76 12.42
N ILE A 5 -5.74 22.30 13.37
CA ILE A 5 -6.12 20.89 13.51
C ILE A 5 -6.96 20.46 12.31
N THR A 6 -7.99 21.24 11.97
CA THR A 6 -8.87 20.98 10.83
C THR A 6 -8.07 20.93 9.52
N HIS A 7 -7.18 21.90 9.30
CA HIS A 7 -6.35 21.91 8.10
C HIS A 7 -5.43 20.68 8.01
N LYS A 8 -4.79 20.27 9.12
CA LYS A 8 -3.97 19.04 9.14
C LYS A 8 -4.81 17.80 8.87
N GLU A 9 -6.02 17.71 9.40
CA GLU A 9 -6.93 16.61 9.11
C GLU A 9 -7.32 16.54 7.63
N GLU A 10 -7.61 17.67 7.00
CA GLU A 10 -7.90 17.77 5.58
C GLU A 10 -6.71 17.35 4.72
N SER A 11 -5.51 17.81 5.04
CA SER A 11 -4.27 17.41 4.34
C SER A 11 -4.04 15.90 4.44
N ILE A 12 -4.22 15.30 5.62
CA ILE A 12 -4.09 13.85 5.81
C ILE A 12 -5.16 13.11 5.00
N LYS A 13 -6.42 13.54 5.03
CA LYS A 13 -7.50 12.94 4.24
C LYS A 13 -7.21 12.99 2.74
N SER A 14 -6.70 14.13 2.24
CA SER A 14 -6.32 14.28 0.83
C SER A 14 -5.22 13.29 0.46
N LEU A 15 -4.12 13.27 1.21
CA LEU A 15 -3.01 12.36 0.95
C LEU A 15 -3.41 10.89 1.00
N LEU A 16 -4.21 10.48 1.99
CA LEU A 16 -4.67 9.09 2.09
C LEU A 16 -5.65 8.73 0.96
N SER A 17 -6.48 9.68 0.51
CA SER A 17 -7.38 9.46 -0.63
C SER A 17 -6.61 9.30 -1.93
N GLU A 18 -5.58 10.12 -2.15
CA GLU A 18 -4.65 9.97 -3.28
C GLU A 18 -3.90 8.65 -3.23
N VAL A 19 -3.35 8.28 -2.06
CA VAL A 19 -2.67 6.99 -1.86
C VAL A 19 -3.60 5.84 -2.23
N LEU A 20 -4.86 5.88 -1.79
CA LEU A 20 -5.84 4.84 -2.12
C LEU A 20 -6.15 4.80 -3.62
N ALA A 21 -6.30 5.96 -4.26
CA ALA A 21 -6.52 6.06 -5.71
C ALA A 21 -5.33 5.50 -6.50
N ASP A 22 -4.12 5.91 -6.15
CA ASP A 22 -2.89 5.44 -6.78
C ASP A 22 -2.73 3.92 -6.60
N PHE A 23 -3.00 3.39 -5.40
CA PHE A 23 -3.01 1.94 -5.15
C PHE A 23 -4.04 1.17 -5.99
N ASN A 24 -5.15 1.78 -6.36
CA ASN A 24 -6.16 1.15 -7.20
C ASN A 24 -5.74 1.08 -8.68
N THR A 25 -4.81 1.93 -9.10
CA THR A 25 -4.24 1.93 -10.45
C THR A 25 -2.98 1.07 -10.59
N LEU A 26 -2.45 0.52 -9.48
CA LEU A 26 -1.24 -0.29 -9.52
C LEU A 26 -1.47 -1.60 -10.28
N ASP A 27 -0.59 -1.87 -11.23
CA ASP A 27 -0.51 -3.11 -11.99
C ASP A 27 0.96 -3.55 -12.17
N GLU A 28 1.18 -4.68 -12.84
CA GLU A 28 2.52 -5.25 -13.05
C GLU A 28 3.46 -4.34 -13.84
N THR A 29 2.92 -3.52 -14.74
CA THR A 29 3.69 -2.67 -15.65
C THR A 29 4.13 -1.36 -15.00
N ASN A 30 3.35 -0.87 -14.04
CA ASN A 30 3.56 0.43 -13.42
C ASN A 30 4.04 0.35 -11.96
N PHE A 31 4.05 -0.86 -11.36
CA PHE A 31 4.37 -1.06 -9.94
C PHE A 31 5.70 -0.43 -9.53
N SER A 32 6.79 -0.76 -10.23
CA SER A 32 8.13 -0.28 -9.85
C SER A 32 8.25 1.24 -9.89
N ASN A 33 7.54 1.88 -10.82
CA ASN A 33 7.62 3.33 -11.02
C ASN A 33 6.72 4.07 -10.01
N ASN A 34 5.53 3.55 -9.76
CA ASN A 34 4.50 4.27 -9.00
C ASN A 34 4.54 3.95 -7.50
N PHE A 35 5.00 2.76 -7.11
CA PHE A 35 4.99 2.34 -5.71
C PHE A 35 5.83 3.25 -4.81
N THR A 36 7.00 3.69 -5.30
CA THR A 36 7.86 4.63 -4.56
C THR A 36 7.16 5.96 -4.29
N ALA A 37 6.42 6.49 -5.27
CA ALA A 37 5.66 7.72 -5.11
C ALA A 37 4.52 7.56 -4.08
N ILE A 38 3.82 6.42 -4.14
CA ILE A 38 2.76 6.06 -3.18
C ILE A 38 3.32 5.98 -1.76
N GLN A 39 4.46 5.31 -1.57
CA GLN A 39 5.14 5.23 -0.27
C GLN A 39 5.51 6.61 0.27
N LYS A 40 5.99 7.52 -0.60
CA LYS A 40 6.33 8.88 -0.20
C LYS A 40 5.10 9.63 0.34
N LYS A 41 3.98 9.61 -0.40
CA LYS A 41 2.72 10.24 0.03
C LYS A 41 2.19 9.65 1.33
N PHE A 42 2.27 8.33 1.48
CA PHE A 42 1.84 7.64 2.70
C PHE A 42 2.70 8.02 3.91
N ASN A 43 4.03 8.10 3.74
CA ASN A 43 4.94 8.54 4.79
C ASN A 43 4.68 10.01 5.19
N GLU A 44 4.37 10.87 4.22
CA GLU A 44 3.98 12.26 4.49
C GLU A 44 2.69 12.34 5.31
N ALA A 45 1.66 11.55 4.95
CA ALA A 45 0.43 11.44 5.72
C ALA A 45 0.70 10.95 7.16
N LEU A 46 1.62 10.00 7.33
CA LEU A 46 2.02 9.48 8.64
C LEU A 46 2.73 10.55 9.50
N MET A 47 3.63 11.33 8.91
CA MET A 47 4.29 12.44 9.61
C MET A 47 3.26 13.47 10.10
N LEU A 48 2.34 13.88 9.21
CA LEU A 48 1.26 14.81 9.57
C LEU A 48 0.34 14.22 10.64
N GLN A 49 0.04 12.93 10.60
CA GLN A 49 -0.76 12.24 11.61
C GLN A 49 -0.08 12.24 12.98
N ASN A 50 1.24 12.05 13.02
CA ASN A 50 2.01 12.10 14.27
C ASN A 50 2.01 13.51 14.88
N GLU A 51 2.18 14.54 14.05
CA GLU A 51 2.05 15.94 14.48
C GLU A 51 0.64 16.25 14.99
N LEU A 52 -0.39 15.80 14.26
CA LEU A 52 -1.79 15.96 14.64
C LEU A 52 -2.10 15.27 15.97
N ASN A 53 -1.59 14.05 16.19
CA ASN A 53 -1.77 13.32 17.45
C ASN A 53 -1.12 14.04 18.63
N ALA A 54 0.08 14.60 18.45
CA ALA A 54 0.75 15.39 19.47
C ALA A 54 -0.08 16.64 19.85
N LEU A 55 -0.67 17.31 18.85
CA LEU A 55 -1.58 18.43 19.08
C LEU A 55 -2.86 17.98 19.79
N LYS A 56 -3.56 16.95 19.28
CA LYS A 56 -4.82 16.48 19.85
C LYS A 56 -4.69 15.97 21.28
N SER A 57 -3.58 15.30 21.61
CA SER A 57 -3.27 14.84 22.97
C SER A 57 -3.22 16.00 23.96
N ARG A 58 -2.64 17.14 23.55
CA ARG A 58 -2.56 18.36 24.38
C ARG A 58 -3.93 19.00 24.67
N TRP A 59 -4.93 18.77 23.81
CA TRP A 59 -6.23 19.42 23.85
C TRP A 59 -7.41 18.45 24.12
N ASN A 60 -7.11 17.18 24.42
CA ASN A 60 -8.09 16.11 24.64
C ASN A 60 -9.14 15.99 23.52
N ILE A 61 -8.71 16.16 22.27
CA ILE A 61 -9.58 16.13 21.08
C ILE A 61 -9.68 14.70 20.55
N THR A 62 -10.90 14.27 20.22
CA THR A 62 -11.20 12.93 19.69
C THR A 62 -10.56 12.66 18.31
N LYS A 63 -10.37 11.37 18.02
CA LYS A 63 -9.78 10.91 16.75
C LYS A 63 -10.75 11.15 15.59
N ASN A 64 -10.20 11.39 14.39
CA ASN A 64 -11.02 11.55 13.19
C ASN A 64 -11.28 10.18 12.57
N GLU A 65 -12.53 9.73 12.59
CA GLU A 65 -12.93 8.39 12.13
C GLU A 65 -12.71 8.19 10.62
N THR A 66 -12.82 9.25 9.82
CA THR A 66 -12.59 9.17 8.37
C THR A 66 -11.15 8.83 8.05
N ILE A 67 -10.18 9.43 8.76
CA ILE A 67 -8.76 9.13 8.58
C ILE A 67 -8.49 7.65 8.91
N PHE A 68 -9.10 7.15 9.99
CA PHE A 68 -8.99 5.74 10.37
C PHE A 68 -9.60 4.80 9.31
N ALA A 69 -10.77 5.14 8.77
CA ALA A 69 -11.41 4.38 7.71
C ALA A 69 -10.56 4.30 6.44
N LEU A 70 -9.98 5.43 6.01
CA LEU A 70 -9.06 5.48 4.86
C LEU A 70 -7.81 4.62 5.09
N ALA A 71 -7.17 4.74 6.26
CA ALA A 71 -6.01 3.93 6.61
C ALA A 71 -6.33 2.42 6.59
N LYS A 72 -7.51 2.03 7.06
CA LYS A 72 -7.98 0.63 7.03
C LYS A 72 -8.17 0.13 5.59
N GLN A 73 -8.73 0.96 4.70
CA GLN A 73 -8.90 0.62 3.29
C GLN A 73 -7.56 0.46 2.57
N ILE A 74 -6.62 1.38 2.81
CA ILE A 74 -5.26 1.31 2.26
C ILE A 74 -4.57 0.02 2.71
N LYS A 75 -4.65 -0.32 4.01
CA LYS A 75 -4.10 -1.57 4.54
C LYS A 75 -4.69 -2.78 3.83
N LEU A 76 -6.02 -2.85 3.75
CA LEU A 76 -6.69 -3.98 3.09
C LEU A 76 -6.27 -4.10 1.62
N LYS A 77 -6.17 -2.98 0.90
CA LYS A 77 -5.73 -2.96 -0.49
C LYS A 77 -4.29 -3.45 -0.62
N TYR A 78 -3.39 -2.98 0.24
CA TYR A 78 -1.99 -3.40 0.27
C TYR A 78 -1.84 -4.91 0.51
N ASP A 79 -2.52 -5.44 1.53
CA ASP A 79 -2.50 -6.86 1.89
C ASP A 79 -3.02 -7.74 0.74
N ASN A 80 -4.08 -7.28 0.07
CA ASN A 80 -4.65 -7.96 -1.10
C ASN A 80 -3.67 -7.97 -2.28
N THR A 81 -3.04 -6.83 -2.58
CA THR A 81 -2.03 -6.73 -3.64
C THR A 81 -0.87 -7.68 -3.36
N ILE A 82 -0.30 -7.69 -2.15
CA ILE A 82 0.78 -8.63 -1.80
C ILE A 82 0.33 -10.08 -2.00
N THR A 83 -0.88 -10.41 -1.55
CA THR A 83 -1.42 -11.78 -1.66
C THR A 83 -1.54 -12.22 -3.12
N GLU A 84 -2.04 -11.33 -3.98
CA GLU A 84 -2.16 -11.61 -5.42
C GLU A 84 -0.79 -11.83 -6.07
N TRP A 85 0.16 -10.95 -5.80
CA TRP A 85 1.51 -11.04 -6.36
C TRP A 85 2.24 -12.29 -5.89
N LYS A 86 2.08 -12.66 -4.61
CA LYS A 86 2.60 -13.92 -4.08
C LYS A 86 2.05 -15.13 -4.84
N ARG A 87 0.75 -15.14 -5.15
CA ARG A 87 0.14 -16.23 -5.94
C ARG A 87 0.72 -16.30 -7.35
N LYS A 88 0.92 -15.16 -8.01
CA LYS A 88 1.52 -15.08 -9.35
C LYS A 88 2.95 -15.64 -9.36
N ILE A 89 3.78 -15.26 -8.38
CA ILE A 89 5.14 -15.78 -8.24
C ILE A 89 5.13 -17.31 -8.04
N GLN A 90 4.24 -17.82 -7.19
CA GLN A 90 4.12 -19.27 -6.96
C GLN A 90 3.70 -20.04 -8.22
N ALA A 91 2.83 -19.46 -9.05
CA ALA A 91 2.44 -20.06 -10.33
C ALA A 91 3.65 -20.17 -11.28
N VAL A 92 4.39 -19.08 -11.45
CA VAL A 92 5.59 -19.04 -12.30
C VAL A 92 6.67 -20.01 -11.79
N GLN A 93 6.87 -20.11 -10.47
CA GLN A 93 7.80 -21.07 -9.87
C GLN A 93 7.44 -22.51 -10.23
N LYS A 94 6.16 -22.87 -10.13
CA LYS A 94 5.70 -24.23 -10.48
C LYS A 94 5.90 -24.54 -11.97
N GLU A 95 5.65 -23.57 -12.85
CA GLU A 95 5.88 -23.74 -14.29
C GLU A 95 7.37 -23.91 -14.63
N LEU A 96 8.25 -23.17 -13.94
CA LEU A 96 9.70 -23.33 -14.07
C LEU A 96 10.15 -24.71 -13.65
N GLU A 97 9.66 -25.22 -12.51
CA GLU A 97 9.98 -26.57 -12.03
C GLU A 97 9.53 -27.65 -13.02
N LEU A 98 8.30 -27.54 -13.55
CA LEU A 98 7.78 -28.46 -14.56
C LEU A 98 8.66 -28.44 -15.82
N THR A 99 9.04 -27.25 -16.29
CA THR A 99 9.90 -27.08 -17.47
C THR A 99 11.28 -27.69 -17.24
N GLN A 100 11.87 -27.48 -16.06
CA GLN A 100 13.16 -28.09 -15.70
C GLN A 100 13.08 -29.62 -15.66
N ASN A 101 12.00 -30.17 -15.10
CA ASN A 101 11.79 -31.61 -15.06
C ASN A 101 11.59 -32.22 -16.45
N GLN A 102 10.84 -31.55 -17.33
CA GLN A 102 10.71 -31.96 -18.73
C GLN A 102 12.05 -31.97 -19.47
N LYS A 103 12.88 -30.94 -19.27
CA LYS A 103 14.24 -30.88 -19.83
C LYS A 103 15.12 -32.04 -19.34
N LYS A 104 15.08 -32.35 -18.03
CA LYS A 104 15.80 -33.50 -17.47
C LYS A 104 15.35 -34.81 -18.13
N LEU A 105 14.04 -35.07 -18.19
CA LEU A 105 13.50 -36.29 -18.82
C LEU A 105 13.90 -36.40 -20.29
N ALA A 106 13.89 -35.29 -21.04
CA ALA A 106 14.33 -35.28 -22.42
C ALA A 106 15.82 -35.62 -22.57
N SER A 107 16.68 -35.18 -21.64
CA SER A 107 18.11 -35.52 -21.66
C SER A 107 18.42 -36.99 -21.38
N TYR A 108 17.57 -37.69 -20.61
CA TYR A 108 17.72 -39.14 -20.35
C TYR A 108 17.20 -40.03 -21.49
N ARG A 109 16.48 -39.47 -22.47
CA ARG A 109 15.96 -40.19 -23.65
C ARG A 109 16.91 -40.15 -24.85
N LYS A 110 18.06 -39.49 -24.73
CA LYS A 110 19.17 -39.50 -25.68
C LYS A 110 20.23 -40.50 -25.23
#